data_AF-A0A6V7JP56-F1
#
_entry.id   AF-A0A6V7JP56-F1
#
_cell.length_a   1.000
_cell.length_b   1.000
_cell.length_c   1.000
_cell.angle_alpha   90.00
_cell.angle_beta   90.00
_cell.angle_gamma   90.00
#
_symmetry.space_group_name_H-M   'P 1'
#
loop_
_entity.id
_entity.type
_entity.pdbx_description
1 polymer ?
#
loop_
_entity_poly.entity_id
_entity_poly.type
_entity_poly.pdbx_seq_one_letter_code
_entity_poly.pdbx_strand_id
1 'polypeptide(L)' 'MTKKFEFNWQIEVPEPLRIGCVFDRWTEEKDNTEIELSCMFRVDEYGFFIYWQSEGK' A
#
# COMPACT_ATOMS: atom_id res chain seq x y z
N MET A 1 -27.83 9.17 -25.19
CA MET A 1 -26.51 9.81 -25.24
C MET A 1 -25.59 9.11 -24.26
N THR A 2 -24.66 8.30 -24.76
CA THR A 2 -23.71 7.58 -23.91
C THR A 2 -22.56 8.52 -23.59
N LYS A 3 -22.23 8.70 -22.30
CA LYS A 3 -21.02 9.44 -21.90
C LYS A 3 -19.81 8.83 -22.61
N LYS A 4 -19.01 9.66 -23.26
CA LYS A 4 -17.72 9.26 -23.82
C LYS A 4 -16.85 8.76 -22.66
N PHE A 5 -16.34 7.53 -22.78
CA PHE A 5 -15.37 6.99 -21.83
C PHE A 5 -14.01 7.59 -22.15
N GLU A 6 -13.42 8.28 -21.16
CA GLU A 6 -12.04 8.72 -21.24
C GLU A 6 -11.19 7.75 -20.44
N PHE A 7 -10.39 6.96 -21.15
CA PHE A 7 -9.46 6.03 -20.54
C PHE A 7 -8.25 6.81 -20.02
N ASN A 8 -8.14 6.92 -18.70
CA ASN A 8 -6.93 7.38 -18.05
C ASN A 8 -6.26 6.19 -17.35
N TRP A 9 -5.10 5.76 -17.88
CA TRP A 9 -4.34 4.66 -17.31
C TRP A 9 -3.43 5.11 -16.15
N GLN A 10 -3.10 6.39 -16.06
CA GLN A 10 -2.35 6.99 -14.95
C GLN A 10 -3.30 7.73 -14.04
N ILE A 11 -3.87 7.00 -13.09
CA ILE A 11 -4.60 7.61 -11.99
C ILE A 11 -3.58 7.96 -10.91
N GLU A 12 -3.51 9.24 -10.54
CA GLU A 12 -2.58 9.69 -9.52
C GLU A 12 -2.86 9.00 -8.18
N VAL A 13 -1.82 8.43 -7.60
CA VAL A 13 -1.89 7.83 -6.27
C VAL A 13 -1.99 8.95 -5.23
N PRO A 14 -2.99 8.90 -4.33
CA PRO A 14 -3.13 9.90 -3.27
C PRO A 14 -1.83 10.12 -2.49
N GLU A 15 -1.51 11.39 -2.25
CA GLU A 15 -0.27 11.80 -1.58
C GLU A 15 0.01 11.08 -0.26
N PRO A 16 -0.97 10.81 0.64
CA PRO A 16 -0.72 10.04 1.86
C PRO A 16 -0.16 8.64 1.59
N LEU A 17 -0.60 8.00 0.50
CA LEU A 17 -0.15 6.67 0.11
C LEU A 17 1.24 6.69 -0.54
N ARG A 18 1.60 7.80 -1.21
CA ARG A 18 2.94 8.03 -1.79
C ARG A 18 3.99 8.37 -0.72
N ILE A 19 3.67 9.27 0.21
CA ILE A 19 4.56 9.65 1.33
C ILE A 19 4.75 8.44 2.26
N GLY A 20 3.67 7.70 2.47
CA GLY A 20 3.64 6.53 3.31
C GLY A 20 3.14 6.81 4.71
N CYS A 21 2.61 5.77 5.32
CA CYS A 21 2.01 5.79 6.65
C CYS A 21 2.55 4.62 7.47
N VAL A 22 2.64 4.83 8.78
CA VAL A 22 3.10 3.81 9.72
C VAL A 22 1.90 3.00 10.22
N PHE A 23 1.98 1.68 10.12
CA PHE A 23 0.98 0.74 10.62
C PHE A 23 1.66 -0.47 11.27
N ASP A 24 0.96 -1.11 12.21
CA ASP A 24 1.36 -2.42 12.71
C ASP A 24 0.83 -3.51 11.77
N ARG A 25 1.67 -4.47 11.40
CA ARG A 25 1.31 -5.60 10.55
C ARG A 25 1.17 -6.85 11.42
N TRP A 26 0.00 -7.49 11.33
CA TRP A 26 -0.29 -8.75 11.98
C TRP A 26 -0.53 -9.83 10.93
N THR A 27 0.14 -10.97 11.09
CA THR A 27 -0.04 -12.15 10.23
C THR A 27 -0.36 -13.35 11.12
N GLU A 28 -1.46 -14.04 10.81
CA GLU A 28 -1.89 -15.26 11.50
C GLU A 28 -1.89 -16.44 10.51
N GLU A 29 -1.04 -17.43 10.78
CA GLU A 29 -1.02 -18.72 10.10
C GLU A 29 -1.33 -19.84 11.11
N LYS A 30 -1.61 -21.05 10.63
CA LYS A 30 -2.11 -22.17 11.47
C LYS A 30 -1.31 -22.40 12.77
N ASP A 31 0.00 -22.23 12.73
CA ASP A 31 0.92 -22.52 13.85
C ASP A 31 1.84 -21.33 14.20
N ASN A 32 1.64 -20.15 13.60
CA ASN A 32 2.50 -18.98 13.81
C ASN A 32 1.68 -17.69 13.82
N THR A 33 2.00 -16.81 14.76
CA THR A 33 1.46 -15.44 14.80
C THR A 33 2.62 -14.48 14.83
N GLU A 34 2.74 -13.67 13.78
CA GLU A 34 3.78 -12.64 13.67
C GLU A 34 3.17 -11.26 13.79
N ILE A 35 3.83 -10.41 14.58
CA ILE A 35 3.51 -9.00 14.71
C ILE A 35 4.75 -8.18 14.41
N GLU A 36 4.64 -7.30 13.42
CA GLU A 36 5.67 -6.34 13.04
C GLU A 36 5.14 -4.95 13.34
N LEU A 37 5.71 -4.33 14.36
CA LEU A 37 5.29 -3.01 14.81
C LEU A 37 5.91 -1.91 13.93
N SER A 38 5.20 -0.79 13.81
CA SER A 38 5.69 0.44 13.18
C SER A 38 6.22 0.24 11.75
N CYS A 39 5.55 -0.58 10.95
CA CYS A 39 5.91 -0.79 9.55
C CYS A 39 5.55 0.44 8.70
N MET A 40 6.48 0.95 7.90
CA MET A 40 6.24 2.02 6.94
C MET A 40 5.62 1.43 5.67
N PHE A 41 4.36 1.72 5.38
CA PHE A 41 3.68 1.31 4.15
C PHE A 41 3.67 2.42 3.11
N ARG A 42 3.92 2.06 1.85
CA ARG A 42 3.92 2.98 0.69
C ARG A 42 3.36 2.32 -0.55
N VAL A 43 2.89 3.17 -1.46
CA VAL A 43 2.44 2.80 -2.80
C VAL A 43 3.34 3.50 -3.81
N ASP A 44 3.72 2.80 -4.89
CA ASP A 44 4.49 3.43 -5.96
C ASP A 44 3.67 4.50 -6.72
N GLU A 45 4.35 5.33 -7.50
CA GLU A 45 3.76 6.46 -8.22
C GLU A 45 2.62 6.10 -9.18
N TYR A 46 2.61 4.89 -9.71
CA TYR A 46 1.63 4.39 -10.67
C TYR A 46 0.62 3.42 -10.05
N GLY A 47 0.72 3.14 -8.75
CA GLY A 47 -0.23 2.29 -8.03
C GLY A 47 -0.13 0.81 -8.34
N PHE A 48 1.03 0.31 -8.80
CA PHE A 48 1.21 -1.10 -9.14
C PHE A 48 1.56 -1.98 -7.94
N PHE A 49 2.30 -1.43 -6.98
CA PHE A 49 2.88 -2.13 -5.85
C PHE A 49 2.56 -1.39 -4.56
N ILE A 50 2.16 -2.17 -3.57
CA ILE A 50 2.19 -1.79 -2.17
C ILE A 50 3.40 -2.49 -1.57
N TYR A 51 4.25 -1.74 -0.89
CA TYR A 51 5.43 -2.26 -0.21
C TYR A 51 5.51 -1.69 1.19
N TRP A 52 6.19 -2.43 2.06
CA TRP A 52 6.41 -1.99 3.43
C TRP A 52 7.83 -2.29 3.88
N GLN A 53 8.26 -1.56 4.90
CA GLN A 53 9.51 -1.78 5.59
C GLN A 53 9.23 -1.88 7.08
N SER A 54 9.59 -3.01 7.69
CA SER A 54 9.47 -3.25 9.12
C SER A 54 10.71 -2.76 9.84
N GLU A 55 10.59 -2.33 11.11
CA GLU A 55 11.77 -1.99 11.90
C GLU A 55 12.60 -3.26 12.18
N GLY A 56 13.84 -3.30 11.68
CA GLY A 56 14.79 -4.38 11.95
C GLY A 56 14.71 -5.61 11.04
N LYS A 57 13.95 -5.56 9.94
CA LYS A 57 13.93 -6.60 8.88
C LYS A 57 14.09 -6.02 7.49
#